data_AF-A0A953NW41-F1
#
_entry.id   AF-A0A953NW41-F1
#
_cell.length_a   1.000
_cell.length_b   1.000
_cell.length_c   1.000
_cell.angle_alpha   90.00
_cell.angle_beta   90.00
_cell.angle_gamma   90.00
#
_symmetry.space_group_name_H-M   'P 1'
#
loop_
_entity.id
_entity.type
_entity.pdbx_description
1 polymer ?
#
loop_
_entity_poly.entity_id
_entity_poly.type
_entity_poly.pdbx_seq_one_letter_code
_entity_poly.pdbx_strand_id
1 'polypeptide(L)'
;MSQSYTPWSSRGSLWHRWDPHLHAPGTLLNDQFSGDWEKYLSRIESSSPTIEALGITDYFAIRTYKEVLDWKSKGRLAKIGLIFPNIEMRLDIKTEKKRPINIHLLMSPDDSDHE
;
A
#
# COMPACT_ATOMS: atom_id res chain seq x y z
N MET A 1 23.41 -9.20 1.16
CA MET A 1 22.55 -10.08 1.98
C MET A 1 21.32 -9.27 2.35
N SER A 2 20.15 -9.55 1.77
CA SER A 2 18.91 -8.88 2.16
C SER A 2 18.52 -9.40 3.55
N GLN A 3 18.39 -8.51 4.53
CA GLN A 3 17.75 -8.89 5.78
C GLN A 3 16.29 -9.20 5.47
N SER A 4 15.89 -10.45 5.66
CA SER A 4 14.49 -10.87 5.61
C SER A 4 13.71 -10.23 6.75
N TYR A 5 12.53 -9.69 6.44
CA TYR A 5 11.59 -9.21 7.44
C TYR A 5 11.30 -10.31 8.48
N THR A 6 11.35 -9.96 9.77
CA THR A 6 11.08 -10.90 10.87
C THR A 6 9.83 -10.45 11.61
N PRO A 7 8.68 -11.16 11.48
CA PRO A 7 7.42 -10.77 12.13
C PRO A 7 7.43 -10.97 13.64
N TRP A 8 8.42 -11.69 14.20
CA TRP A 8 8.51 -12.04 15.61
C TRP A 8 9.53 -11.18 16.37
N SER A 9 9.11 -10.70 17.53
CA SER A 9 9.96 -9.94 18.45
C SER A 9 9.97 -10.61 19.83
N SER A 10 11.17 -10.83 20.37
CA SER A 10 11.36 -11.33 21.75
C SER A 10 10.86 -10.36 22.83
N ARG A 11 10.60 -9.10 22.45
CA ARG A 11 10.04 -8.07 23.32
C ARG A 11 8.49 -8.13 23.39
N GLY A 12 7.87 -9.03 22.65
CA GLY A 12 6.41 -9.05 22.46
C GLY A 12 5.94 -8.00 21.46
N SER A 13 4.72 -7.48 21.65
CA SER A 13 4.09 -6.51 20.75
C SER A 13 4.90 -5.22 20.65
N LEU A 14 5.21 -4.82 19.42
CA LEU A 14 5.90 -3.58 19.10
C LEU A 14 4.98 -2.67 18.28
N TRP A 15 5.16 -1.36 18.42
CA TRP A 15 4.51 -0.38 17.58
C TRP A 15 5.35 -0.15 16.32
N HIS A 16 4.77 -0.45 15.17
CA HIS A 16 5.38 -0.24 13.87
C HIS A 16 4.59 0.82 13.09
N ARG A 17 5.25 1.52 12.16
CA ARG A 17 4.56 2.46 11.27
C ARG A 17 3.89 1.72 10.13
N TRP A 18 2.62 2.02 9.93
CA TRP A 18 1.75 1.47 8.90
C TRP A 18 1.19 2.60 8.06
N ASP A 19 1.26 2.46 6.73
CA ASP A 19 0.64 3.40 5.80
C ASP A 19 -0.40 2.61 4.96
N PRO A 20 -1.68 2.55 5.39
CA PRO A 20 -2.70 1.67 4.78
C PRO A 20 -3.41 2.28 3.56
N HIS A 21 -3.18 3.57 3.27
CA HIS A 21 -3.82 4.30 2.19
C HIS A 21 -2.78 5.08 1.40
N LEU A 22 -2.20 4.44 0.39
CA LEU A 22 -1.24 5.08 -0.51
C LEU A 22 -1.53 4.71 -1.96
N HIS A 23 -1.94 5.69 -2.75
CA HIS A 23 -2.01 5.54 -4.20
C HIS A 23 -0.60 5.44 -4.79
N ALA A 24 -0.42 4.58 -5.78
CA ALA A 24 0.86 4.40 -6.47
C ALA A 24 0.84 5.06 -7.87
N PRO A 25 2.01 5.22 -8.52
CA PRO A 25 2.09 5.78 -9.86
C PRO A 25 1.23 5.00 -10.85
N GLY A 26 0.50 5.71 -11.71
CA GLY A 26 -0.41 5.10 -12.69
C GLY A 26 -1.76 4.66 -12.13
N THR A 27 -2.10 5.02 -10.88
CA THR A 27 -3.46 4.82 -10.33
C THR A 27 -4.50 5.56 -11.18
N LEU A 28 -5.73 5.06 -11.23
CA LEU A 28 -6.75 5.57 -12.16
C LEU A 28 -7.19 7.02 -11.88
N LEU A 29 -7.20 7.43 -10.62
CA LEU A 29 -7.57 8.77 -10.21
C LEU A 29 -6.56 9.30 -9.19
N ASN A 30 -6.37 10.61 -9.14
CA ASN A 30 -5.43 11.26 -8.23
C ASN A 30 -3.98 10.75 -8.37
N ASP A 31 -3.54 10.35 -9.57
CA ASP A 31 -2.11 10.11 -9.82
C ASP A 31 -1.34 11.43 -9.71
N GLN A 32 -0.45 11.51 -8.72
CA GLN A 32 0.42 12.66 -8.47
C GLN A 32 1.90 12.34 -8.72
N PHE A 33 2.17 11.20 -9.34
CA PHE A 33 3.52 10.67 -9.48
C PHE A 33 4.01 10.71 -10.93
N SER A 34 3.13 10.95 -11.90
CA SER A 34 3.49 11.02 -13.33
C SER A 34 4.27 9.80 -13.81
N GLY A 35 4.00 8.62 -13.25
CA GLY A 35 4.71 7.37 -13.54
C GLY A 35 6.10 7.23 -12.90
N ASP A 36 6.55 8.14 -12.04
CA ASP A 36 7.86 8.09 -11.38
C ASP A 36 7.91 7.06 -10.23
N TRP A 37 8.03 5.79 -10.62
CA TRP A 37 8.16 4.66 -9.70
C TRP A 37 9.42 4.72 -8.84
N GLU A 38 10.54 5.21 -9.37
CA GLU A 38 11.79 5.24 -8.61
C GLU A 38 11.68 6.18 -7.42
N LYS A 39 11.19 7.40 -7.63
CA LYS A 39 10.98 8.36 -6.55
C LYS A 39 9.94 7.86 -5.55
N TYR A 40 8.86 7.24 -6.02
CA TYR A 40 7.82 6.66 -5.17
C TYR A 40 8.39 5.60 -4.22
N LEU A 41 9.06 4.58 -4.76
CA LEU A 41 9.66 3.50 -3.99
C LEU A 41 10.76 4.01 -3.05
N SER A 42 11.66 4.86 -3.55
CA SER A 42 12.74 5.45 -2.76
C SER A 42 12.21 6.22 -1.55
N ARG A 43 11.11 6.97 -1.68
CA ARG A 43 10.50 7.71 -0.57
C ARG A 43 9.91 6.81 0.51
N ILE A 44 9.31 5.69 0.11
CA ILE A 44 8.80 4.68 1.05
C ILE A 44 9.98 4.02 1.78
N GLU A 45 11.01 3.61 1.06
CA GLU A 45 12.19 2.93 1.60
C GLU A 45 13.01 3.82 2.54
N SER A 46 13.07 5.13 2.26
CA SER A 46 13.77 6.11 3.09
C SER A 46 12.92 6.70 4.22
N SER A 47 11.72 6.18 4.45
CA SER A 47 10.81 6.70 5.47
C SER A 47 11.38 6.54 6.89
N SER A 48 11.16 7.56 7.73
CA SER A 48 11.51 7.55 9.15
C SER A 48 10.32 8.05 9.97
N PRO A 49 9.75 7.24 10.88
CA PRO A 49 10.05 5.83 11.10
C PRO A 49 9.84 4.98 9.84
N THR A 50 10.56 3.86 9.74
CA THR A 50 10.43 2.91 8.63
C THR A 50 9.02 2.34 8.59
N ILE A 51 8.40 2.39 7.41
CA ILE A 51 7.12 1.73 7.15
C ILE A 51 7.35 0.22 7.11
N GLU A 52 6.56 -0.53 7.87
CA GLU A 52 6.63 -2.00 7.91
C GLU A 52 5.36 -2.69 7.37
N ALA A 53 4.26 -1.95 7.25
CA ALA A 53 3.05 -2.40 6.55
C ALA A 53 2.55 -1.32 5.58
N LEU A 54 2.18 -1.74 4.37
CA LEU A 54 1.82 -0.86 3.28
C LEU A 54 0.52 -1.34 2.60
N GLY A 55 -0.49 -0.47 2.60
CA GLY A 55 -1.71 -0.67 1.81
C GLY A 55 -1.63 0.11 0.50
N ILE A 56 -1.72 -0.59 -0.63
CA ILE A 56 -1.73 0.04 -1.95
C ILE A 56 -3.16 0.33 -2.35
N THR A 57 -3.49 1.61 -2.49
CA THR A 57 -4.86 2.05 -2.75
C THR A 57 -5.11 2.29 -4.23
N ASP A 58 -6.05 1.54 -4.79
CA ASP A 58 -6.49 1.69 -6.17
C ASP A 58 -8.00 1.91 -6.26
N TYR A 59 -8.42 2.67 -7.27
CA TYR A 59 -9.84 2.89 -7.53
C TYR A 59 -10.45 1.72 -8.29
N PHE A 60 -11.38 0.98 -7.67
CA PHE A 60 -12.11 -0.14 -8.30
C PHE A 60 -11.23 -1.23 -8.97
N ALA A 61 -9.96 -1.34 -8.58
CA ALA A 61 -8.98 -2.25 -9.17
C ALA A 61 -7.88 -2.55 -8.14
N ILE A 62 -6.93 -3.39 -8.54
CA ILE A 62 -5.70 -3.69 -7.79
C ILE A 62 -4.47 -3.65 -8.71
N ARG A 63 -4.52 -2.87 -9.78
CA ARG A 63 -3.49 -2.88 -10.84
C ARG A 63 -2.13 -2.45 -10.30
N THR A 64 -2.08 -1.32 -9.60
CA THR A 64 -0.82 -0.79 -9.09
C THR A 64 -0.33 -1.58 -7.87
N TYR A 65 -1.23 -2.25 -7.14
CA TYR A 65 -0.87 -3.25 -6.15
C TYR A 65 -0.04 -4.38 -6.76
N LYS A 66 -0.49 -4.96 -7.88
CA LYS A 66 0.29 -5.99 -8.61
C LYS A 66 1.65 -5.47 -9.07
N GLU A 67 1.70 -4.25 -9.59
CA GLU A 67 2.97 -3.61 -9.96
C GLU A 67 3.92 -3.43 -8.75
N VAL A 68 3.39 -3.10 -7.56
CA VAL A 68 4.18 -3.03 -6.31
C VAL A 68 4.72 -4.40 -5.90
N LEU A 69 3.93 -5.47 -6.03
CA LEU A 69 4.40 -6.83 -5.78
C LEU A 69 5.53 -7.24 -6.75
N ASP A 70 5.44 -6.84 -8.02
CA ASP A 70 6.52 -7.03 -8.99
C ASP A 70 7.81 -6.28 -8.61
N TRP A 71 7.71 -5.08 -8.04
CA TRP A 71 8.88 -4.38 -7.52
C TRP A 71 9.46 -5.05 -6.28
N LYS A 72 8.60 -5.54 -5.39
CA LYS A 72 8.99 -6.31 -4.21
C LYS A 72 9.72 -7.59 -4.58
N SER A 73 9.23 -8.33 -5.59
CA SER A 73 9.88 -9.55 -6.09
C SER A 73 11.26 -9.27 -6.72
N LYS A 74 11.46 -8.06 -7.27
CA LYS A 74 12.76 -7.55 -7.76
C LYS A 74 13.68 -7.01 -6.65
N GLY A 75 13.29 -7.13 -5.38
CA GLY A 75 14.12 -6.80 -4.22
C GLY A 75 13.91 -5.39 -3.65
N ARG A 76 12.94 -4.61 -4.14
CA ARG A 76 12.55 -3.33 -3.54
C ARG A 76 11.69 -3.54 -2.28
N LEU A 77 11.52 -2.48 -1.50
CA LEU A 77 10.66 -2.46 -0.31
C LEU A 77 11.05 -3.53 0.72
N ALA A 78 12.34 -3.88 0.81
CA ALA A 78 12.83 -5.03 1.59
C ALA A 78 12.36 -5.05 3.06
N LYS A 79 12.24 -3.87 3.68
CA LYS A 79 11.84 -3.71 5.09
C LYS A 79 10.33 -3.77 5.33
N ILE A 80 9.51 -3.75 4.28
CA ILE A 80 8.06 -3.85 4.40
C ILE A 80 7.69 -5.33 4.51
N GLY A 81 7.11 -5.72 5.63
CA GLY A 81 6.73 -7.09 5.91
C GLY A 81 5.36 -7.49 5.40
N LEU A 82 4.45 -6.52 5.36
CA LEU A 82 3.07 -6.72 4.94
C LEU A 82 2.72 -5.72 3.83
N ILE A 83 2.31 -6.23 2.67
CA ILE A 83 1.77 -5.42 1.57
C ILE A 83 0.40 -5.98 1.22
N PHE A 84 -0.64 -5.14 1.23
CA PHE A 84 -2.01 -5.57 0.97
C PHE A 84 -2.73 -4.61 0.00
N PRO A 85 -3.70 -5.11 -0.79
CA PRO A 85 -4.50 -4.25 -1.65
C PRO A 85 -5.58 -3.53 -0.83
N ASN A 86 -5.81 -2.28 -1.18
CA ASN A 86 -6.88 -1.45 -0.66
C ASN A 86 -7.70 -0.91 -1.84
N ILE A 87 -8.93 -1.41 -2.02
CA ILE A 87 -9.79 -0.96 -3.11
C ILE A 87 -10.62 0.21 -2.61
N GLU A 88 -10.38 1.40 -3.17
CA GLU A 88 -11.16 2.61 -2.90
C GLU A 88 -12.32 2.72 -3.90
N MET A 89 -13.52 2.94 -3.37
CA MET A 89 -14.73 3.21 -4.14
C MET A 89 -15.34 4.51 -3.66
N ARG A 90 -15.76 5.36 -4.59
CA ARG A 90 -16.50 6.58 -4.25
C ARG A 90 -17.98 6.36 -4.47
N LEU A 91 -18.78 6.64 -3.44
CA LEU A 91 -20.23 6.61 -3.57
C LEU A 91 -20.75 7.87 -4.25
N ASP A 92 -21.81 7.71 -5.04
CA ASP A 92 -22.53 8.84 -5.64
C ASP A 92 -23.32 9.65 -4.60
N ILE A 93 -23.73 8.99 -3.50
CA ILE A 93 -24.33 9.67 -2.35
C ILE A 93 -23.30 10.56 -1.66
N LYS A 94 -23.74 11.76 -1.28
CA LYS A 94 -22.90 12.75 -0.62
C LYS A 94 -23.46 13.05 0.75
N THR A 95 -22.59 13.48 1.65
CA THR A 95 -23.03 14.06 2.92
C THR A 95 -23.90 15.29 2.68
N GLU A 96 -24.66 15.74 3.69
CA GLU A 96 -25.45 16.99 3.65
C GLU A 96 -24.60 18.19 3.16
N LYS A 97 -23.31 18.22 3.53
CA LYS A 97 -22.33 19.24 3.11
C LYS A 97 -21.67 18.96 1.76
N LYS A 98 -22.26 18.08 0.94
CA LYS A 98 -21.78 17.67 -0.41
C LYS A 98 -20.37 17.08 -0.44
N ARG A 99 -19.86 16.57 0.69
CA ARG A 99 -18.56 15.88 0.73
C ARG A 99 -18.68 14.46 0.17
N PRO A 100 -17.71 14.00 -0.65
CA PRO A 100 -17.65 12.62 -1.10
C PRO A 100 -17.58 11.63 0.08
N ILE A 101 -18.15 10.45 -0.12
CA ILE A 101 -18.02 9.31 0.78
C ILE A 101 -17.24 8.25 0.03
N ASN A 102 -16.12 7.81 0.59
CA ASN A 102 -15.32 6.73 0.04
C ASN A 102 -15.47 5.48 0.93
N ILE A 103 -15.52 4.31 0.30
CA ILE A 103 -15.46 3.00 0.93
C ILE A 103 -14.10 2.40 0.59
N HIS A 104 -13.47 1.78 1.58
CA HIS A 104 -12.23 1.03 1.42
C HIS A 104 -12.49 -0.45 1.72
N LEU A 105 -12.13 -1.30 0.77
CA LEU A 105 -12.11 -2.75 0.95
C LEU A 105 -10.65 -3.20 1.07
N LEU A 106 -10.27 -3.69 2.24
CA LEU A 106 -8.95 -4.27 2.48
C LEU A 106 -9.05 -5.78 2.31
N MET A 107 -8.28 -6.34 1.38
CA MET A 107 -8.24 -7.79 1.19
C MET A 107 -7.04 -8.38 1.93
N SER A 108 -7.22 -9.57 2.50
CA SER A 108 -6.11 -10.30 3.11
C SER A 108 -5.15 -10.78 2.02
N PRO A 109 -3.85 -10.43 2.08
CA PRO A 109 -2.86 -10.95 1.14
C PRO A 109 -2.50 -12.42 1.40
N ASP A 110 -2.99 -13.00 2.51
CA ASP A 110 -2.80 -14.43 2.83
C ASP A 110 -3.80 -15.34 2.09
N ASP A 111 -4.86 -14.78 1.51
CA ASP A 111 -5.82 -15.54 0.70
C ASP A 111 -5.18 -15.87 -0.66
N SER A 112 -5.29 -17.11 -1.18
CA SER A 112 -4.67 -17.45 -2.46
C SER A 112 -5.29 -16.74 -3.66
N ASP A 113 -6.54 -16.28 -3.51
CA ASP A 113 -7.34 -15.69 -4.60
C ASP A 113 -7.47 -14.17 -4.46
N HIS A 114 -6.55 -13.52 -3.74
CA HIS A 114 -6.58 -12.06 -3.50
C HIS A 114 -6.18 -11.20 -4.71
N GLU A 115 -5.64 -11.81 -5.78
CA GLU A 115 -5.21 -11.18 -7.03
C GLU A 115 -6.09 -11.56 -8.22
#